data_AF-A0A4Y2FW55-F1
#
_entry.id   AF-A0A4Y2FW55-F1
#
_cell.length_a   1.000
_cell.length_b   1.000
_cell.length_c   1.000
_cell.angle_alpha   90.00
_cell.angle_beta   90.00
_cell.angle_gamma   90.00
#
_symmetry.space_group_name_H-M   'P 1'
#
loop_
_entity.id
_entity.type
_entity.pdbx_description
1 polymer ?
#
loop_
_entity_poly.entity_id
_entity_poly.type
_entity_poly.pdbx_seq_one_letter_code
_entity_poly.pdbx_strand_id
1 'polypeptide(L)'
;MDERDVNELIEEHSQELTTEELQELQSQQHSGVLQEIGFEEEPEVEDTISTSEIKEILGMWERVSQFVEKKLPEKVATGRASELFNDTSLTHSRSILQERKKQTSLDSFFFNPAKKAKTSE
;
A
#
# COMPACT_ATOMS: atom_id res chain seq x y z
N MET A 1 1.53 50.44 9.22
CA MET A 1 1.01 49.75 8.03
C MET A 1 0.18 50.77 7.31
N ASP A 2 0.78 51.37 6.30
CA ASP A 2 0.10 52.33 5.44
C ASP A 2 -0.80 51.56 4.46
N GLU A 3 -1.88 52.18 4.00
CA GLU A 3 -2.76 51.62 2.97
C GLU A 3 -1.98 51.26 1.69
N ARG A 4 -0.85 51.95 1.47
CA ARG A 4 0.13 51.67 0.41
C ARG A 4 0.77 50.29 0.53
N ASP A 5 1.09 49.83 1.74
CA ASP A 5 1.72 48.52 1.97
C ASP A 5 0.74 47.38 1.62
N VAL A 6 -0.55 47.59 1.90
CA VAL A 6 -1.63 46.65 1.56
C VAL A 6 -1.91 46.64 0.06
N ASN A 7 -1.86 47.82 -0.58
CA ASN A 7 -2.11 47.96 -2.01
C ASN A 7 -0.97 47.35 -2.86
N GLU A 8 0.27 47.37 -2.38
CA GLU A 8 1.42 46.71 -3.01
C GLU A 8 1.29 45.18 -2.95
N LEU A 9 0.84 44.62 -1.82
CA LEU A 9 0.62 43.18 -1.66
C LEU A 9 -0.52 42.65 -2.54
N ILE A 10 -1.57 43.45 -2.76
CA ILE A 10 -2.69 43.11 -3.64
C ILE A 10 -2.26 43.14 -5.11
N GLU A 11 -1.38 44.07 -5.50
CA GLU A 11 -0.79 44.13 -6.84
C GLU A 11 0.20 42.99 -7.10
N GLU A 12 0.99 42.56 -6.11
CA GLU A 12 1.89 41.40 -6.25
C GLU A 12 1.10 40.09 -6.43
N HIS A 13 -0.10 39.99 -5.84
CA HIS A 13 -0.94 38.80 -5.87
C HIS A 13 -2.07 38.85 -6.92
N SER A 14 -2.14 39.91 -7.74
CA SER A 14 -3.13 40.05 -8.82
C SER A 14 -2.66 39.44 -10.15
N GLN A 15 -1.48 38.81 -10.17
CA GLN A 15 -1.05 37.98 -11.30
C GLN A 15 -1.92 36.72 -11.38
N GLU A 16 -3.09 36.86 -12.01
CA GLU A 16 -3.83 35.72 -12.53
C GLU A 16 -2.96 35.05 -13.59
N LEU A 17 -2.50 33.83 -13.28
CA LEU A 17 -1.80 32.98 -14.24
C LEU A 17 -2.66 32.87 -15.50
N THR A 18 -2.04 33.13 -16.65
CA THR A 18 -2.71 32.93 -17.93
C THR A 18 -3.03 31.44 -18.12
N THR A 19 -4.03 31.12 -18.95
CA THR A 19 -4.45 29.73 -19.19
C THR A 19 -3.29 28.84 -19.67
N GLU A 20 -2.32 29.41 -20.39
CA GLU A 20 -1.09 28.72 -20.82
C GLU A 20 -0.14 28.45 -19.64
N GLU A 21 0.07 29.42 -18.74
CA GLU A 21 0.89 29.24 -17.53
C GLU A 21 0.26 28.21 -16.58
N LEU A 22 -1.06 28.17 -16.46
CA LEU A 22 -1.79 27.13 -15.72
C LEU A 22 -1.58 25.73 -16.32
N GLN A 23 -1.57 25.62 -17.65
CA GLN A 23 -1.37 24.36 -18.36
C GLN A 23 0.09 23.88 -18.27
N GLU A 24 1.05 24.81 -18.24
CA GLU A 24 2.45 24.54 -17.97
C GLU A 24 2.66 24.11 -16.51
N LEU A 25 2.03 24.79 -15.54
CA LEU A 25 2.06 24.41 -14.13
C LEU A 25 1.48 23.01 -13.91
N GLN A 26 0.35 22.72 -14.56
CA GLN A 26 -0.24 21.37 -14.55
C GLN A 26 0.72 20.35 -15.18
N SER A 27 1.38 20.68 -16.30
CA SER A 27 2.37 19.77 -16.92
C SER A 27 3.58 19.53 -16.01
N GLN A 28 4.07 20.55 -15.31
CA GLN A 28 5.14 20.42 -14.31
C GLN A 28 4.70 19.58 -13.12
N GLN A 29 3.48 19.80 -12.60
CA GLN A 29 2.92 19.02 -11.51
C GLN A 29 2.74 17.55 -11.90
N HIS A 30 2.27 17.29 -13.13
CA HIS A 30 2.13 15.93 -13.66
C HIS A 30 3.49 15.29 -13.97
N SER A 31 4.51 16.05 -14.39
CA SER A 31 5.89 15.57 -14.56
C SER A 31 6.53 15.17 -13.23
N GLY A 32 6.32 15.97 -12.17
CA GLY A 32 6.80 15.65 -10.82
C GLY A 32 6.06 14.45 -10.22
N VAL A 33 4.74 14.39 -10.40
CA VAL A 33 3.91 13.27 -9.95
C VAL A 33 4.22 11.99 -10.72
N LEU A 34 4.56 12.02 -12.01
CA LEU A 34 4.97 10.79 -12.73
C LEU A 34 6.33 10.26 -12.26
N GLN A 35 7.22 11.13 -11.79
CA GLN A 35 8.49 10.75 -11.18
C GLN A 35 8.30 10.24 -9.75
N GLU A 36 7.32 10.76 -9.01
CA GLU A 36 6.94 10.29 -7.67
C GLU A 36 6.06 9.02 -7.70
N ILE A 37 5.31 8.82 -8.79
CA ILE A 37 4.72 7.53 -9.22
C ILE A 37 5.71 6.79 -10.14
N GLY A 38 6.99 7.16 -10.08
CA GLY A 38 8.03 6.15 -10.22
C GLY A 38 7.70 5.13 -9.13
N PHE A 39 6.96 4.09 -9.51
CA PHE A 39 7.17 2.78 -8.94
C PHE A 39 8.68 2.66 -8.94
N GLU A 40 9.27 2.91 -7.77
CA GLU A 40 10.47 2.24 -7.38
C GLU A 40 10.12 0.80 -7.71
N GLU A 41 10.66 0.34 -8.83
CA GLU A 41 10.57 -1.04 -9.25
C GLU A 41 11.26 -1.75 -8.09
N GLU A 42 10.43 -2.13 -7.12
CA GLU A 42 10.86 -2.90 -5.97
C GLU A 42 11.66 -4.04 -6.57
N PRO A 43 12.92 -4.20 -6.14
CA PRO A 43 13.88 -5.05 -6.82
C PRO A 43 13.24 -6.40 -7.13
N GLU A 44 13.36 -6.80 -8.41
CA GLU A 44 12.91 -8.07 -8.95
C GLU A 44 13.04 -9.21 -7.91
N VAL A 45 11.90 -9.58 -7.34
CA VAL A 45 11.38 -10.95 -7.23
C VAL A 45 12.38 -12.08 -7.48
N GLU A 46 13.31 -12.34 -6.55
CA GLU A 46 14.02 -13.63 -6.52
C GLU A 46 13.81 -14.43 -5.22
N ASP A 47 13.40 -13.79 -4.12
CA ASP A 47 13.19 -14.45 -2.80
C ASP A 47 11.79 -14.22 -2.17
N THR A 48 10.75 -13.91 -2.96
CA THR A 48 9.41 -13.68 -2.39
C THR A 48 8.61 -14.98 -2.23
N ILE A 49 8.42 -15.40 -0.97
CA ILE A 49 7.58 -16.56 -0.61
C ILE A 49 6.19 -16.50 -1.29
N SER A 50 5.76 -17.56 -1.98
CA SER A 50 4.50 -17.55 -2.71
C SER A 50 3.28 -17.50 -1.79
N THR A 51 2.14 -16.99 -2.28
CA THR A 51 0.89 -16.95 -1.51
C THR A 51 0.40 -18.35 -1.13
N SER A 52 0.67 -19.35 -1.97
CA SER A 52 0.40 -20.77 -1.67
C SER A 52 1.22 -21.27 -0.50
N GLU A 53 2.53 -21.02 -0.49
CA GLU A 53 3.43 -21.44 0.60
C GLU A 53 3.03 -20.79 1.92
N ILE A 54 2.67 -19.50 1.91
CA ILE A 54 2.16 -18.81 3.10
C ILE A 54 0.87 -19.47 3.64
N LYS A 55 -0.07 -19.79 2.75
CA LYS A 55 -1.31 -20.47 3.16
C LYS A 55 -1.02 -21.87 3.70
N GLU A 56 -0.05 -22.57 3.12
CA GLU A 56 0.36 -23.90 3.54
C GLU A 56 0.94 -23.89 4.95
N ILE A 57 1.90 -22.99 5.25
CA ILE A 57 2.49 -22.90 6.59
C ILE A 57 1.47 -22.51 7.65
N LEU A 58 0.53 -21.61 7.34
CA LEU A 58 -0.57 -21.26 8.23
C LEU A 58 -1.47 -22.47 8.53
N GLY A 59 -1.81 -23.25 7.51
CA GLY A 59 -2.62 -24.47 7.66
C GLY A 59 -1.89 -25.62 8.35
N MET A 60 -0.57 -25.74 8.17
CA MET A 60 0.25 -26.71 8.92
C MET A 60 0.29 -26.34 10.40
N TRP A 61 0.51 -25.06 10.70
CA TRP A 61 0.51 -24.58 12.08
C TRP A 61 -0.80 -24.84 12.81
N GLU A 62 -1.94 -24.60 12.16
CA GLU A 62 -3.25 -24.88 12.75
C GLU A 62 -3.38 -26.35 13.19
N ARG A 63 -2.92 -27.29 12.35
CA ARG A 63 -2.93 -28.72 12.68
C ARG A 63 -2.02 -29.05 13.87
N VAL A 64 -0.81 -28.47 13.89
CA VAL A 64 0.14 -28.64 15.00
C VAL A 64 -0.44 -28.10 16.30
N SER A 65 -1.01 -26.89 16.27
CA SER A 65 -1.63 -26.24 17.43
C SER A 65 -2.76 -27.10 18.01
N GLN A 66 -3.67 -27.59 17.17
CA GLN A 66 -4.75 -28.50 17.60
C GLN A 66 -4.23 -29.81 18.18
N PHE A 67 -3.16 -30.38 17.61
CA PHE A 67 -2.54 -31.60 18.12
C PHE A 67 -1.96 -31.36 19.52
N VAL A 68 -1.18 -30.30 19.68
CA VAL A 68 -0.56 -29.89 20.95
C VAL A 68 -1.63 -29.66 22.02
N GLU A 69 -2.69 -28.93 21.68
CA GLU A 69 -3.80 -28.65 22.60
C GLU A 69 -4.50 -29.94 23.08
N LYS A 70 -4.70 -30.92 22.18
CA LYS A 70 -5.41 -32.16 22.51
C LYS A 70 -4.54 -33.21 23.20
N LYS A 71 -3.24 -33.27 22.88
CA LYS A 71 -2.39 -34.43 23.21
C LYS A 71 -1.33 -34.13 24.25
N LEU A 72 -0.89 -32.89 24.40
CA LEU A 72 0.17 -32.56 25.34
C LEU A 72 -0.40 -32.15 26.70
N PRO A 73 0.02 -32.82 27.80
CA PRO A 73 -0.40 -32.46 29.16
C PRO A 73 0.27 -31.17 29.65
N GLU A 74 1.48 -30.88 29.17
CA GLU A 74 2.18 -29.63 29.46
C GLU A 74 1.54 -28.49 28.65
N LYS A 75 0.93 -27.52 29.34
CA LYS A 75 0.18 -26.41 28.74
C LYS A 75 0.94 -25.09 28.73
N VAL A 76 1.82 -24.89 29.70
CA VAL A 76 2.45 -23.57 29.88
C VAL A 76 3.59 -23.40 28.89
N ALA A 77 4.49 -24.38 28.81
CA ALA A 77 5.62 -24.31 27.88
C ALA A 77 5.16 -24.37 26.42
N THR A 78 4.18 -25.23 26.11
CA THR A 78 3.59 -25.36 24.78
C THR A 78 2.81 -24.11 24.37
N GLY A 79 2.06 -23.51 25.30
CA GLY A 79 1.39 -22.23 25.09
C GLY A 79 2.37 -21.11 24.76
N ARG A 80 3.46 -20.97 25.52
CA ARG A 80 4.51 -19.97 25.27
C ARG A 80 5.19 -20.16 23.91
N ALA A 81 5.50 -21.39 23.54
CA ALA A 81 6.07 -21.68 22.22
C ALA A 81 5.08 -21.33 21.09
N SER A 82 3.79 -21.61 21.31
CA SER A 82 2.73 -21.30 20.35
C SER A 82 2.54 -19.79 20.17
N GLU A 83 2.55 -19.04 21.27
CA GLU A 83 2.44 -17.58 21.27
C GLU A 83 3.64 -16.94 20.57
N LEU A 84 4.87 -17.37 20.91
CA LEU A 84 6.08 -16.89 20.25
C LEU A 84 6.06 -17.11 18.73
N PHE A 85 5.64 -18.29 18.27
CA PHE A 85 5.56 -18.57 16.84
C PHE A 85 4.47 -17.74 16.15
N ASN A 86 3.38 -17.45 16.85
CA ASN A 86 2.30 -16.60 16.34
C ASN A 86 2.77 -15.15 16.17
N ASP A 87 3.40 -14.59 17.20
CA ASP A 87 3.85 -13.20 17.23
C ASP A 87 5.00 -12.92 16.26
N THR A 88 5.76 -13.95 15.90
CA THR A 88 6.87 -13.84 14.96
C THR A 88 6.46 -14.26 13.55
N SER A 89 6.61 -15.54 13.22
CA SER A 89 6.51 -16.07 11.86
C SER A 89 5.11 -15.92 11.26
N LEU A 90 4.06 -16.17 12.05
CA LEU A 90 2.69 -16.13 11.52
C LEU A 90 2.17 -14.71 11.35
N THR A 91 2.56 -13.79 12.23
CA THR A 91 2.19 -12.38 12.09
C THR A 91 2.78 -11.80 10.82
N HIS A 92 4.07 -12.05 10.55
CA HIS A 92 4.70 -11.65 9.30
C HIS A 92 4.01 -12.26 8.06
N SER A 93 3.79 -13.57 8.09
CA SER A 93 3.07 -14.31 7.04
C SER A 93 1.67 -13.74 6.76
N ARG A 94 0.89 -13.40 7.80
CA ARG A 94 -0.44 -12.78 7.65
C ARG A 94 -0.35 -11.37 7.09
N SER A 95 0.66 -10.58 7.46
CA SER A 95 0.86 -9.23 6.91
C SER A 95 1.03 -9.28 5.40
N ILE A 96 1.91 -10.15 4.91
CA ILE A 96 2.15 -10.35 3.47
C ILE A 96 0.84 -10.70 2.74
N LEU A 97 0.00 -11.57 3.31
CA LEU A 97 -1.30 -11.90 2.71
C LEU A 97 -2.25 -10.71 2.66
N GLN A 98 -2.26 -9.86 3.68
CA GLN A 98 -3.10 -8.66 3.71
C GLN A 98 -2.64 -7.63 2.70
N GLU A 99 -1.32 -7.40 2.59
CA GLU A 99 -0.72 -6.51 1.59
C GLU A 99 -1.06 -6.96 0.17
N ARG A 100 -0.87 -8.25 -0.14
CA ARG A 100 -1.22 -8.82 -1.45
C ARG A 100 -2.71 -8.67 -1.76
N LYS A 101 -3.59 -8.88 -0.76
CA LYS A 101 -5.04 -8.69 -0.93
C LYS A 101 -5.38 -7.22 -1.25
N LYS A 102 -4.72 -6.26 -0.61
CA LYS A 102 -4.88 -4.83 -0.91
C LYS A 102 -4.41 -4.52 -2.33
N GLN A 103 -3.25 -5.04 -2.74
CA GLN A 103 -2.72 -4.86 -4.09
C GLN A 103 -3.70 -5.38 -5.14
N THR A 104 -4.17 -6.63 -5.02
CA THR A 104 -5.16 -7.20 -5.94
C THR A 104 -6.46 -6.38 -5.97
N SER A 105 -6.90 -5.84 -4.82
CA SER A 105 -8.07 -4.98 -4.74
C SER A 105 -7.86 -3.67 -5.50
N LEU A 106 -6.70 -3.03 -5.36
CA LEU A 106 -6.34 -1.81 -6.09
C LEU A 106 -6.28 -2.09 -7.60
N ASP A 107 -5.59 -3.16 -7.99
CA ASP A 107 -5.49 -3.57 -9.39
C ASP A 107 -6.89 -3.77 -10.00
N SER A 108 -7.77 -4.48 -9.29
CA SER A 108 -9.15 -4.68 -9.76
C SER A 108 -9.96 -3.39 -9.87
N PHE A 109 -9.66 -2.38 -9.06
CA PHE A 109 -10.34 -1.08 -9.08
C PHE A 109 -9.87 -0.20 -10.25
N PHE A 110 -8.57 -0.15 -10.50
CA PHE A 110 -7.97 0.67 -11.57
C PHE A 110 -8.09 0.01 -12.95
N PHE A 111 -7.98 -1.32 -13.03
CA PHE A 111 -8.04 -2.05 -14.29
C PHE A 111 -9.44 -2.56 -14.66
N ASN A 112 -10.49 -2.09 -13.96
CA ASN A 112 -11.85 -2.51 -14.25
C ASN A 112 -12.28 -2.05 -15.68
N PRO A 113 -12.54 -2.98 -16.63
CA PRO A 113 -12.84 -2.63 -18.02
C PRO A 113 -14.13 -1.81 -18.17
N ALA A 114 -15.02 -1.83 -17.16
CA ALA A 114 -16.23 -1.02 -17.14
C ALA A 114 -15.97 0.51 -17.06
N LYS A 115 -14.78 0.94 -16.63
CA LYS A 115 -14.40 2.37 -16.60
C LYS A 115 -13.67 2.84 -17.86
N LYS A 116 -13.16 1.92 -18.69
CA LYS A 116 -12.48 2.26 -19.96
C LYS A 116 -13.45 2.61 -21.10
N ALA A 117 -14.73 2.25 -20.98
CA ALA A 117 -15.74 2.49 -22.01
C ALA A 117 -16.42 3.88 -21.93
N LYS A 118 -16.01 4.78 -21.02
CA LYS A 118 -16.67 6.09 -20.81
C LYS A 118 -15.79 7.31 -21.12
N THR A 119 -14.62 7.11 -21.73
CA THR A 119 -13.70 8.21 -22.09
C THR A 119 -13.33 8.18 -23.57
N SER A 120 -14.18 7.58 -24.40
CA SER A 120 -14.05 7.63 -25.85
C SER A 120 -15.42 7.93 -26.46
N GLU A 121 -15.85 9.17 -26.30
CA GLU A 121 -16.83 9.82 -27.18
C GLU A 121 -16.53 11.32 -27.22
#